data_AF-A0AAD1U118-F1
#
_entry.id   AF-A0AAD1U118-F1
#
_cell.length_a   1.000
_cell.length_b   1.000
_cell.length_c   1.000
_cell.angle_alpha   90.00
_cell.angle_beta   90.00
_cell.angle_gamma   90.00
#
_symmetry.space_group_name_H-M   'P 1'
#
loop_
_entity.id
_entity.type
_entity.pdbx_description
1 polymer ?
#
loop_
_entity_poly.entity_id
_entity_poly.type
_entity_poly.pdbx_seq_one_letter_code
_entity_poly.pdbx_strand_id
1 'polypeptide(L)' 'MTFFLIIAFALIVVGRLLLRRSLNKLHNEYYRRADERGCAERYVSLIRLYNSRDPRALEMAYLEAISSTKTA' A
#
# COMPACT_ATOMS: atom_id res chain seq x y z
N MET A 1 1.58 -25.86 -27.36
CA MET A 1 1.09 -26.11 -25.98
C MET A 1 2.02 -25.48 -24.94
N THR A 2 3.32 -25.80 -24.92
CA THR A 2 4.31 -25.22 -23.99
C THR A 2 4.47 -23.70 -24.11
N PHE A 3 4.54 -23.15 -25.33
CA PHE A 3 4.63 -21.70 -25.54
C PHE A 3 3.45 -20.92 -24.94
N PHE A 4 2.23 -21.43 -25.08
CA PHE A 4 1.03 -20.81 -24.52
C PHE A 4 1.08 -20.78 -22.98
N LEU A 5 1.53 -21.88 -22.35
CA LEU A 5 1.70 -21.95 -20.90
C LEU A 5 2.77 -20.98 -20.38
N ILE A 6 3.88 -20.82 -21.10
CA ILE A 6 4.95 -19.88 -20.75
C ILE A 6 4.45 -18.44 -20.82
N ILE A 7 3.70 -18.09 -21.88
CA ILE A 7 3.12 -16.74 -22.03
C ILE A 7 2.11 -16.46 -20.92
N ALA A 8 1.22 -17.42 -20.62
CA ALA A 8 0.25 -17.27 -19.53
C ALA A 8 0.94 -17.10 -18.17
N PHE A 9 1.99 -17.87 -17.89
CA PHE A 9 2.79 -17.74 -16.68
C PHE A 9 3.46 -16.35 -16.59
N ALA A 10 4.07 -15.89 -17.68
CA ALA A 10 4.69 -14.58 -17.75
C ALA A 10 3.68 -13.46 -17.47
N LEU A 11 2.49 -13.52 -18.06
CA LEU A 11 1.42 -12.53 -17.82
C LEU A 11 0.97 -12.48 -16.36
N ILE A 12 0.80 -13.64 -15.72
CA ILE A 12 0.41 -13.70 -14.29
C ILE A 12 1.50 -13.10 -13.39
N VAL A 13 2.76 -13.46 -13.64
CA VAL A 13 3.89 -12.97 -12.84
C VAL A 13 4.07 -11.47 -13.01
N VAL A 14 4.03 -10.97 -14.26
CA VAL A 14 4.14 -9.54 -14.56
C VAL A 14 2.97 -8.77 -13.94
N GLY A 15 1.74 -9.27 -14.04
CA GLY A 15 0.57 -8.65 -13.41
C GLY A 15 0.72 -8.51 -11.89
N ARG A 16 1.17 -9.58 -11.20
CA ARG A 16 1.44 -9.54 -9.75
C ARG A 16 2.58 -8.57 -9.40
N LEU A 17 3.63 -8.52 -10.21
CA LEU A 17 4.77 -7.62 -10.00
C LEU A 17 4.34 -6.15 -10.14
N LEU A 18 3.55 -5.83 -11.16
CA LEU A 18 3.00 -4.50 -11.38
C LEU A 18 2.09 -4.08 -10.23
N LEU A 19 1.19 -4.97 -9.79
CA LEU A 19 0.30 -4.71 -8.66
C LEU A 19 1.10 -4.41 -7.38
N ARG A 20 2.14 -5.22 -7.10
CA ARG A 20 3.02 -5.03 -5.94
C ARG A 20 3.80 -3.71 -6.02
N ARG A 21 4.30 -3.34 -7.21
CA ARG A 21 4.97 -2.05 -7.41
C ARG A 21 4.02 -0.87 -7.18
N SER A 22 2.79 -0.96 -7.69
CA SER A 22 1.77 0.07 -7.51
C SER A 22 1.44 0.27 -6.03
N LEU A 23 1.18 -0.82 -5.30
CA LEU A 23 0.89 -0.79 -3.88
C LEU A 23 2.05 -0.24 -3.05
N ASN A 24 3.28 -0.64 -3.35
CA ASN A 24 4.47 -0.11 -2.68
C ASN A 24 4.63 1.39 -2.92
N LYS A 25 4.37 1.87 -4.15
CA LYS A 25 4.43 3.30 -4.48
C LYS A 25 3.39 4.08 -3.68
N LEU A 26 2.15 3.58 -3.63
CA LEU A 26 1.07 4.20 -2.88
C LEU A 26 1.36 4.24 -1.37
N HIS A 27 1.85 3.14 -0.81
CA HIS A 27 2.27 3.07 0.59
C HIS A 27 3.36 4.09 0.91
N ASN A 28 4.40 4.17 0.07
CA ASN A 28 5.50 5.11 0.28
C ASN A 28 5.04 6.57 0.20
N GLU A 29 4.08 6.87 -0.68
CA GLU A 29 3.53 8.21 -0.81
C GLU A 29 2.73 8.63 0.42
N TYR A 30 1.86 7.76 0.94
CA TYR A 30 1.14 8.04 2.18
C TYR A 30 2.06 8.09 3.39
N TYR A 31 3.05 7.21 3.46
CA TYR A 31 4.07 7.25 4.52
C TYR A 31 4.78 8.60 4.54
N ARG A 32 5.27 9.08 3.38
CA ARG A 32 5.92 10.38 3.26
C ARG A 32 5.01 11.53 3.71
N ARG A 33 3.74 11.52 3.29
CA ARG A 33 2.77 12.57 3.69
C ARG A 33 2.41 12.52 5.17
N ALA A 34 2.45 11.33 5.79
CA ALA A 34 2.24 11.14 7.21
C ALA A 34 3.47 11.61 8.01
N ASP A 35 4.67 11.33 7.50
CA ASP A 35 5.94 11.80 8.06
C ASP A 35 6.05 13.33 8.05
N GLU A 36 5.68 13.97 6.93
CA GLU A 36 5.56 15.43 6.83
C GLU A 36 4.60 16.04 7.87
N ARG A 37 3.67 15.25 8.41
CA ARG A 37 2.70 15.66 9.45
C ARG A 37 3.08 15.15 10.85
N GLY A 38 4.20 14.46 11.00
CA GLY A 38 4.62 13.86 12.27
C GLY A 38 3.75 12.68 12.72
N CYS A 39 2.96 12.06 11.84
CA CYS A 39 2.07 10.94 12.16
C CYS A 39 2.49 9.60 11.51
N ALA A 40 3.74 9.50 11.05
CA ALA A 40 4.27 8.30 10.39
C ALA A 40 4.16 7.02 11.25
N GLU A 41 4.49 7.09 12.54
CA GLU A 41 4.40 5.92 13.44
C GLU A 41 2.97 5.39 13.56
N ARG A 42 2.00 6.29 13.70
CA ARG A 42 0.58 5.92 13.81
C ARG A 42 0.07 5.32 12.52
N TYR A 43 0.44 5.91 11.37
CA TYR A 43 0.16 5.35 10.06
C TYR A 43 0.69 3.92 9.94
N VAL A 44 1.95 3.68 10.31
CA VAL A 44 2.56 2.33 10.27
C VAL A 44 1.82 1.36 11.19
N SER A 45 1.42 1.79 12.39
CA SER A 45 0.65 0.96 13.31
C SER A 45 -0.70 0.54 12.71
N LEU A 46 -1.42 1.47 12.08
CA LEU A 46 -2.72 1.19 11.45
C LEU A 46 -2.61 0.23 10.27
N ILE A 47 -1.57 0.37 9.45
CA ILE A 47 -1.34 -0.57 8.33
C ILE A 47 -1.06 -1.97 8.85
N ARG A 48 -0.27 -2.09 9.92
CA ARG A 48 -0.03 -3.39 10.57
C ARG A 48 -1.33 -3.98 11.13
N LEU A 49 -2.17 -3.15 11.73
CA LEU A 49 -3.47 -3.56 12.28
C LEU A 49 -4.42 -4.04 11.19
N TYR A 50 -4.55 -3.31 10.09
CA TYR A 50 -5.42 -3.69 8.98
C TYR A 50 -4.97 -4.96 8.28
N ASN A 51 -3.68 -5.32 8.39
CA ASN A 51 -3.09 -6.53 7.82
C ASN A 51 -3.51 -6.80 6.36
N SER A 52 -3.80 -5.72 5.63
CA SER A 52 -4.31 -5.76 4.27
C SER A 52 -3.37 -4.98 3.37
N ARG A 53 -3.14 -5.55 2.18
CA ARG A 53 -2.40 -4.90 1.09
C ARG A 53 -3.34 -4.14 0.15
N ASP A 54 -4.59 -3.93 0.54
CA ASP A 54 -5.54 -3.20 -0.28
C ASP A 54 -5.24 -1.71 -0.29
N PRO A 55 -5.33 -1.06 -1.46
CA PRO A 55 -5.05 0.37 -1.58
C PRO A 55 -6.04 1.21 -0.75
N ARG A 56 -7.28 0.75 -0.60
CA ARG A 56 -8.29 1.39 0.27
C ARG A 56 -7.90 1.33 1.74
N ALA A 57 -7.29 0.23 2.19
CA ALA A 57 -6.84 0.11 3.58
C ALA A 57 -5.68 1.08 3.87
N LEU A 58 -4.76 1.24 2.90
CA LEU A 58 -3.68 2.24 3.01
C LEU A 58 -4.22 3.67 3.08
N GLU A 59 -5.22 3.99 2.25
CA GLU A 59 -5.88 5.30 2.27
C GLU A 59 -6.61 5.56 3.60
N MET A 60 -7.40 4.60 4.07
CA MET A 60 -8.11 4.69 5.36
C MET A 60 -7.14 4.86 6.53
N ALA A 61 -6.04 4.08 6.56
CA ALA A 61 -5.00 4.22 7.58
C ALA A 61 -4.37 5.61 7.59
N TYR A 62 -4.11 6.17 6.41
CA TYR A 62 -3.58 7.53 6.30
C TYR A 62 -4.58 8.57 6.81
N LEU A 63 -5.84 8.48 6.39
CA LEU A 63 -6.91 9.40 6.83
C LEU A 63 -7.12 9.36 8.34
N GLU A 64 -7.06 8.18 8.94
CA GLU A 64 -7.19 8.00 10.38
C GLU A 64 -5.96 8.48 11.16
N ALA A 65 -4.76 8.29 10.60
CA ALA A 65 -3.55 8.84 11.19
C ALA A 65 -3.59 10.38 11.24
N ILE A 66 -4.03 11.03 10.16
CA ILE A 66 -4.10 12.50 10.12
C ILE A 66 -5.26 13.09 10.93
N SER A 67 -6.40 12.40 11.03
CA SER A 67 -7.55 12.87 11.80
C SER A 67 -7.22 12.96 13.29
N SER A 68 -6.43 12.00 13.77
CA SER A 68 -6.03 11.91 15.18
C SER A 68 -4.95 12.93 15.57
N THR A 69 -4.12 13.40 14.63
CA THR A 69 -3.16 14.49 14.88
C THR A 69 -3.82 15.87 14.96
N LYS A 70 -5.06 16.04 14.46
CA LYS A 70 -5.76 17.32 14.53
C LYS A 70 -6.41 17.56 15.90
N THR A 71 -6.55 16.51 16.71
CA THR A 71 -7.21 16.52 18.02
C THR A 71 -6.25 16.49 19.21
N ALA A 72 -4.94 16.48 18.96
CA ALA A 72 -3.89 16.61 19.99
C ALA A 72 -3.21 17.97 19.84
#